data_AF-A0A4U2PZH8-F1
#
_entry.id   AF-A0A4U2PZH8-F1
#
_cell.length_a   1.000
_cell.length_b   1.000
_cell.length_c   1.000
_cell.angle_alpha   90.00
_cell.angle_beta   90.00
_cell.angle_gamma   90.00
#
_symmetry.space_group_name_H-M   'P 1'
#
loop_
_entity.id
_entity.type
_entity.pdbx_description
1 polymer ?
#
loop_
_entity_poly.entity_id
_entity_poly.type
_entity_poly.pdbx_seq_one_letter_code
_entity_poly.pdbx_strand_id
1 'polypeptide(L)'
;MNGTQDVVELELENIFLKLFEIRLNEVDIGAPLLGSGMRLLPRDLVYLFFEVEKSFAIQISQERISEGCFLTYDRLLETVRECINEQRS
;
A
#
# COMPACT_ATOMS: atom_id res chain seq x y z
N MET A 1 21.75 -4.52 -5.99
CA MET A 1 20.36 -4.61 -6.47
C MET A 1 20.02 -3.25 -7.06
N ASN A 2 20.06 -3.13 -8.39
CA ASN A 2 19.65 -1.92 -9.11
C ASN A 2 18.21 -2.15 -9.56
N GLY A 3 17.25 -1.51 -8.91
CA GLY A 3 15.88 -1.41 -9.37
C GLY A 3 15.47 0.03 -9.19
N THR A 4 15.12 0.72 -10.28
CA THR A 4 14.69 2.11 -10.23
C THR A 4 13.36 2.15 -9.47
N GLN A 5 13.38 2.66 -8.24
CA GLN A 5 12.16 2.91 -7.47
C GLN A 5 11.29 3.90 -8.25
N ASP A 6 10.04 3.53 -8.55
CA ASP A 6 9.15 4.43 -9.27
C ASP A 6 8.40 5.38 -8.30
N VAL A 7 7.76 6.40 -8.87
CA VAL A 7 7.09 7.46 -8.10
C VAL A 7 5.97 6.91 -7.20
N VAL A 8 5.30 5.83 -7.62
CA VAL A 8 4.21 5.22 -6.84
C VAL A 8 4.78 4.53 -5.61
N GLU A 9 5.87 3.78 -5.78
CA GLU A 9 6.54 3.09 -4.69
C GLU A 9 7.10 4.09 -3.64
N LEU A 10 7.73 5.18 -4.10
CA LEU A 10 8.21 6.25 -3.22
C LEU A 10 7.09 6.91 -2.41
N GLU A 11 5.96 7.20 -3.06
CA GLU A 11 4.84 7.84 -2.36
C GLU A 11 4.13 6.88 -1.41
N LEU A 12 4.03 5.60 -1.77
CA LEU A 12 3.49 4.59 -0.87
C LEU A 12 4.39 4.45 0.37
N GLU A 13 5.71 4.38 0.20
CA GLU A 13 6.66 4.42 1.32
C GLU A 13 6.47 5.66 2.22
N ASN A 14 6.27 6.84 1.61
CA ASN A 14 5.99 8.06 2.36
C ASN A 14 4.69 7.96 3.19
N ILE A 15 3.66 7.27 2.71
CA ILE A 15 2.42 7.04 3.46
C ILE A 15 2.70 6.18 4.69
N PHE A 16 3.44 5.08 4.55
CA PHE A 16 3.81 4.22 5.68
C PHE A 16 4.63 4.98 6.73
N LEU A 17 5.57 5.81 6.29
CA LEU A 17 6.36 6.64 7.18
C LEU A 17 5.51 7.67 7.93
N LYS A 18 4.61 8.37 7.22
CA LYS A 18 3.78 9.45 7.79
C LYS A 18 2.69 8.93 8.73
N LEU A 19 2.03 7.83 8.39
CA LEU A 19 0.90 7.32 9.17
C LEU A 19 1.33 6.48 10.37
N PHE A 20 2.41 5.71 10.22
CA PHE A 20 2.75 4.65 11.17
C PHE A 20 4.17 4.74 11.72
N GLU A 21 4.96 5.72 11.28
CA GLU A 21 6.40 5.84 11.60
C GLU A 21 7.20 4.59 11.19
N ILE A 22 6.77 3.92 10.12
CA ILE A 22 7.39 2.70 9.61
C ILE A 22 8.27 3.04 8.40
N ARG A 23 9.55 2.66 8.48
CA ARG A 23 10.42 2.56 7.30
C ARG A 23 10.37 1.12 6.79
N LEU A 24 10.11 0.93 5.49
CA LEU A 24 9.92 -0.42 4.92
C LEU A 24 11.17 -1.31 5.01
N ASN A 25 12.36 -0.72 5.10
CA ASN A 25 13.62 -1.45 5.31
C ASN A 25 13.83 -1.92 6.77
N GLU A 26 12.91 -1.60 7.69
CA GLU A 26 12.96 -1.99 9.10
C GLU A 26 11.89 -3.02 9.49
N VAL A 27 11.11 -3.50 8.52
CA VAL A 27 10.01 -4.45 8.71
C VAL A 27 10.10 -5.61 7.73
N ASP A 28 9.33 -6.67 7.98
CA ASP A 28 9.21 -7.78 7.04
C ASP A 28 8.20 -7.44 5.95
N ILE A 29 8.68 -6.82 4.86
CA ILE A 29 7.86 -6.38 3.73
C ILE A 29 7.13 -7.54 3.01
N GLY A 30 7.66 -8.77 3.14
CA GLY A 30 7.02 -9.97 2.59
C GLY A 30 5.91 -10.54 3.48
N ALA A 31 5.79 -10.04 4.72
CA ALA A 31 4.73 -10.44 5.62
C ALA A 31 3.38 -9.82 5.22
N PRO A 32 2.27 -10.39 5.71
CA PRO A 32 0.98 -9.71 5.63
C PRO A 32 1.05 -8.31 6.26
N LEU A 33 0.36 -7.34 5.64
CA LEU A 33 0.21 -5.99 6.17
C LEU A 33 -0.34 -6.04 7.59
N LEU A 34 -1.36 -6.88 7.83
CA LEU A 34 -1.87 -7.13 9.17
C LEU A 34 -0.95 -8.06 9.95
N GLY A 35 -0.40 -7.58 11.07
CA GLY A 35 0.30 -8.41 12.04
C GLY A 35 1.68 -7.88 12.42
N SER A 36 2.43 -8.70 13.15
CA SER A 36 3.70 -8.29 13.75
C SER A 36 4.82 -8.06 12.74
N GLY A 37 4.76 -8.68 11.54
CA GLY A 37 5.79 -8.52 10.50
C GLY A 37 5.85 -7.08 9.97
N MET A 38 4.68 -6.53 9.62
CA MET A 38 4.52 -5.14 9.18
C MET A 38 4.16 -4.18 10.32
N ARG A 39 3.97 -4.67 11.54
CA ARG A 39 3.63 -3.89 12.75
C ARG A 39 2.32 -3.08 12.65
N LEU A 40 1.39 -3.50 11.79
CA LEU A 40 0.08 -2.86 11.66
C LEU A 40 -1.02 -3.67 12.33
N LEU A 41 -1.98 -2.94 12.90
CA LEU A 41 -3.21 -3.46 13.48
C LEU A 41 -4.38 -3.29 12.51
N PRO A 42 -5.52 -3.97 12.72
CA PRO A 42 -6.66 -3.90 11.79
C PRO A 42 -7.14 -2.47 11.51
N ARG A 43 -7.14 -1.60 12.53
CA ARG A 43 -7.53 -0.18 12.36
C ARG A 43 -6.55 0.59 11.46
N ASP A 44 -5.27 0.23 11.48
CA ASP A 44 -4.23 0.92 10.73
C ASP A 44 -4.41 0.65 9.23
N LEU A 45 -4.91 -0.54 8.86
CA LEU A 45 -5.29 -0.85 7.49
C LEU A 45 -6.44 0.02 6.97
N VAL A 46 -7.37 0.41 7.85
CA VAL A 46 -8.46 1.34 7.48
C VAL A 46 -7.90 2.73 7.20
N TYR A 47 -6.97 3.22 8.02
CA TYR A 47 -6.29 4.49 7.75
C TYR A 47 -5.45 4.45 6.46
N LEU A 48 -4.72 3.35 6.25
CA LEU A 48 -3.94 3.12 5.04
C LEU A 48 -4.82 3.13 3.80
N PHE A 49 -5.96 2.44 3.83
CA PHE A 49 -6.95 2.41 2.75
C PHE A 49 -7.38 3.82 2.33
N PHE A 50 -7.84 4.63 3.28
CA PHE A 50 -8.31 5.99 2.98
C PHE A 50 -7.19 6.92 2.51
N GLU A 51 -5.99 6.81 3.11
CA GLU A 51 -4.88 7.68 2.70
C GLU A 51 -4.33 7.31 1.33
N VAL A 52 -4.34 6.02 0.95
CA VAL A 52 -3.97 5.56 -0.39
C VAL A 52 -4.94 6.09 -1.45
N GLU A 53 -6.25 5.90 -1.26
CA GLU A 53 -7.26 6.44 -2.20
C GLU A 53 -7.10 7.96 -2.37
N LYS A 54 -6.93 8.68 -1.25
CA LYS A 54 -6.75 10.13 -1.23
C LYS A 54 -5.45 10.58 -1.91
N SER A 55 -4.32 9.96 -1.59
CA SER A 55 -2.99 10.40 -2.05
C SER A 55 -2.79 10.16 -3.55
N PHE A 56 -3.36 9.08 -4.08
CA PHE A 56 -3.26 8.74 -5.50
C PHE A 56 -4.49 9.17 -6.31
N ALA A 57 -5.50 9.78 -5.67
CA ALA A 57 -6.79 10.12 -6.27
C ALA A 57 -7.46 8.93 -6.97
N ILE A 58 -7.34 7.73 -6.39
CA ILE A 58 -7.91 6.48 -6.89
C ILE A 58 -9.10 6.01 -6.06
N GLN A 59 -9.87 5.07 -6.61
CA GLN A 59 -10.87 4.31 -5.86
C GLN A 59 -10.56 2.82 -5.97
N ILE A 60 -10.48 2.14 -4.84
CA ILE A 60 -10.27 0.70 -4.77
C ILE A 60 -11.63 0.05 -4.51
N SER A 61 -12.10 -0.76 -5.46
CA SER A 61 -13.41 -1.40 -5.35
C SER A 61 -13.46 -2.39 -4.18
N GLN A 62 -14.66 -2.58 -3.61
CA GLN A 62 -14.85 -3.59 -2.56
C GLN A 62 -14.53 -5.02 -3.04
N GLU A 63 -14.73 -5.28 -4.32
CA GLU A 63 -14.36 -6.55 -4.96
C GLU A 63 -12.85 -6.81 -4.86
N ARG A 64 -12.02 -5.84 -5.27
CA ARG A 64 -10.55 -5.92 -5.15
C ARG A 64 -10.11 -6.13 -3.69
N ILE A 65 -10.78 -5.48 -2.73
CA ILE A 65 -10.50 -5.69 -1.30
C ILE A 65 -10.78 -7.15 -0.91
N SER A 66 -11.92 -7.71 -1.33
CA SER A 66 -12.29 -9.09 -1.04
C SER A 66 -11.35 -10.12 -1.68
N GLU A 67 -10.69 -9.76 -2.77
CA GLU A 67 -9.68 -10.56 -3.46
C GLU A 67 -8.28 -10.47 -2.84
N GLY A 68 -8.11 -9.67 -1.77
CA GLY A 68 -6.85 -9.59 -1.04
C GLY A 68 -5.85 -8.58 -1.59
N CYS A 69 -6.32 -7.53 -2.28
CA CYS A 69 -5.47 -6.43 -2.76
C CYS A 69 -4.71 -5.71 -1.64
N PHE A 70 -5.16 -5.86 -0.39
CA PHE A 70 -4.59 -5.28 0.84
C PHE A 70 -3.89 -6.31 1.74
N LEU A 71 -3.49 -7.47 1.20
CA LEU A 71 -2.89 -8.53 2.01
C LEU A 71 -1.41 -8.29 2.32
N THR A 72 -0.62 -7.86 1.34
CA THR A 72 0.83 -7.60 1.47
C THR A 72 1.19 -6.27 0.83
N TYR A 73 2.41 -5.77 1.08
CA TYR A 73 2.89 -4.54 0.46
C TYR A 73 2.91 -4.63 -1.07
N ASP A 74 3.45 -5.72 -1.62
CA ASP A 74 3.54 -5.90 -3.08
C ASP A 74 2.16 -5.90 -3.75
N ARG A 75 1.16 -6.53 -3.12
CA ARG A 75 -0.22 -6.54 -3.61
C ARG A 75 -0.85 -5.16 -3.58
N LEU A 76 -0.60 -4.39 -2.53
CA LEU A 76 -1.07 -3.02 -2.44
C LEU A 76 -0.43 -2.16 -3.53
N LEU A 77 0.88 -2.27 -3.72
CA LEU A 77 1.62 -1.52 -4.73
C LEU A 77 1.14 -1.84 -6.15
N GLU A 78 0.92 -3.13 -6.47
CA GLU A 78 0.32 -3.59 -7.72
C GLU A 78 -1.07 -2.97 -7.93
N THR A 79 -1.93 -3.04 -6.91
CA THR A 79 -3.29 -2.51 -6.96
C THR A 79 -3.33 -1.00 -7.23
N VAL A 80 -2.48 -0.23 -6.57
CA VAL A 80 -2.39 1.22 -6.79
C VAL A 80 -1.99 1.53 -8.23
N ARG A 81 -0.98 0.81 -8.76
CA ARG A 81 -0.54 0.98 -10.15
C ARG A 81 -1.66 0.66 -11.13
N GLU A 82 -2.41 -0.41 -10.91
CA GLU A 82 -3.56 -0.79 -11.74
C GLU A 82 -4.64 0.29 -11.74
N CYS A 83 -5.06 0.75 -10.56
CA CYS A 83 -6.07 1.80 -10.45
C CYS A 83 -5.66 3.11 -11.15
N ILE A 84 -4.38 3.51 -11.05
CA ILE A 84 -3.87 4.69 -11.75
C ILE A 84 -3.92 4.50 -13.28
N ASN A 85 -3.61 3.30 -13.78
CA ASN A 85 -3.63 3.01 -15.21
C ASN A 85 -5.05 2.97 -15.77
N GLU A 86 -6.01 2.43 -15.01
CA GLU A 86 -7.43 2.40 -15.38
C GLU A 86 -8.03 3.80 -15.54
N GLN A 87 -7.60 4.78 -14.74
CA GLN A 87 -8.07 6.17 -14.85
C GLN A 87 -7.54 6.93 -16.08
N ARG A 88 -6.46 6.42 -16.70
CA ARG A 88 -5.83 7.05 -17.87
C ARG A 88 -6.33 6.49 -19.20
N SER A 89 -7.18 5.46 -19.17
CA SER A 89 -7.81 4.83 -20.34
C SER A 89 -9.19 5.41 -20.60
#